data_AF-A0A0I1DPN3-F1
#
_entry.id   AF-A0A0I1DPN3-F1
#
_cell.length_a   1.000
_cell.length_b   1.000
_cell.length_c   1.000
_cell.angle_alpha   90.00
_cell.angle_beta   90.00
_cell.angle_gamma   90.00
#
_symmetry.space_group_name_H-M   'P 1'
#
loop_
_entity.id
_entity.type
_entity.pdbx_description
1 polymer ?
#
loop_
_entity_poly.entity_id
_entity_poly.type
_entity_poly.pdbx_seq_one_letter_code
_entity_poly.pdbx_strand_id
1 'polypeptide(L)'
;MRTRHLVGLISGVLILSVLLPVGLSIWLAHQQVETSFIEELDTYSSRVAIRANKVATQGKDALQELERWQGAACSEAHLMEMRRVSYSYRYIQEVVYIDNNVPQCSSLEHESPPDTFPEPGKISKDGYRVWLTSHNDLGIIRYMVAMGTAHYVVMIDPASFIDVIPYSSWQIDAAIIGNAHNVVITSSDEIAQGIITRLQKTPGEHIENNGIIYDILPFPEMNISIITWASTKMLQKGWHRQVFIWLPLGLVIGLLAAMFVLRILRRIQSPHHRLQDAIENRDICVHYQPIVSLANGKIVGAEALARWPQTDGSWLSPDSFIPLAQQTGLSEPLTLLIIRSAFEDMGDWLRQHPQQHISINLESTVLTSEKIPQLLREMINQSG
;
A
#
# COMPACT_ATOMS: atom_id res chain seq x y z
N MET A 1 2.53 38.33 19.54
CA MET A 1 2.00 37.05 20.07
C MET A 1 3.06 35.96 19.92
N ARG A 2 3.26 35.18 20.98
CA ARG A 2 4.41 34.33 21.39
C ARG A 2 5.15 33.52 20.29
N THR A 3 6.44 33.81 20.13
CA THR A 3 7.49 32.99 19.48
C THR A 3 7.45 31.50 19.84
N ARG A 4 7.02 31.15 21.06
CA ARG A 4 6.81 29.75 21.48
C ARG A 4 5.76 28.99 20.67
N HIS A 5 4.67 29.63 20.25
CA HIS A 5 3.64 28.98 19.41
C HIS A 5 4.16 28.73 17.98
N LEU A 6 4.96 29.66 17.45
CA LEU A 6 5.55 29.51 16.11
C LEU A 6 6.57 28.36 16.07
N VAL A 7 7.45 28.27 17.08
CA VAL A 7 8.42 27.18 17.21
C VAL A 7 7.71 25.83 17.40
N GLY A 8 6.64 25.77 18.20
CA GLY A 8 5.82 24.58 18.33
C GLY A 8 5.16 24.14 17.02
N LEU A 9 4.62 25.10 16.24
CA LEU A 9 3.96 24.83 14.96
C LEU A 9 4.95 24.32 13.90
N ILE A 10 6.13 24.96 13.80
CA ILE A 10 7.22 24.54 12.90
C ILE A 10 7.71 23.13 13.26
N SER A 11 7.93 22.88 14.55
CA SER A 11 8.38 21.57 15.01
C SER A 11 7.35 20.48 14.73
N GLY A 12 6.05 20.79 14.92
CA GLY A 12 4.94 19.90 14.58
C GLY A 12 4.90 19.57 13.09
N VAL A 13 5.05 20.57 12.20
CA VAL A 13 5.06 20.36 10.74
C VAL A 13 6.26 19.50 10.32
N LEU A 14 7.44 19.73 10.88
CA LEU A 14 8.64 18.92 10.58
C LEU A 14 8.47 17.47 11.05
N ILE A 15 7.98 17.26 12.25
CA ILE A 15 7.69 15.92 12.79
C ILE A 15 6.68 15.21 11.89
N LEU A 16 5.57 15.88 11.53
CA LEU A 16 4.54 15.30 10.67
C LEU A 16 5.07 14.97 9.27
N SER A 17 5.96 15.81 8.72
CA SER A 17 6.56 15.58 7.40
C SER A 17 7.41 14.32 7.32
N VAL A 18 7.92 13.82 8.45
CA VAL A 18 8.69 12.57 8.53
C VAL A 18 7.81 11.40 8.98
N LEU A 19 6.96 11.59 9.99
CA LEU A 19 6.13 10.51 10.54
C LEU A 19 5.07 10.04 9.55
N LEU A 20 4.47 10.94 8.76
CA LEU A 20 3.38 10.58 7.87
C LEU A 20 3.87 9.66 6.72
N PRO A 21 4.96 9.97 5.98
CA PRO A 21 5.48 9.05 4.96
C PRO A 21 5.96 7.71 5.52
N VAL A 22 6.59 7.71 6.70
CA VAL A 22 7.06 6.46 7.35
C VAL A 22 5.87 5.61 7.79
N GLY A 23 4.87 6.21 8.42
CA GLY A 23 3.63 5.54 8.82
C GLY A 23 2.88 4.97 7.62
N LEU A 24 2.75 5.76 6.55
CA LEU A 24 2.13 5.32 5.29
C LEU A 24 2.92 4.17 4.66
N SER A 25 4.25 4.21 4.71
CA SER A 25 5.10 3.15 4.16
C SER A 25 4.96 1.84 4.92
N ILE A 26 4.85 1.89 6.25
CA ILE A 26 4.60 0.72 7.09
C ILE A 26 3.19 0.16 6.81
N TRP A 27 2.19 1.04 6.67
CA TRP A 27 0.83 0.64 6.34
C TRP A 27 0.74 -0.01 4.94
N LEU A 28 1.39 0.58 3.93
CA LEU A 28 1.49 -0.01 2.59
C LEU A 28 2.22 -1.36 2.61
N ALA A 29 3.29 -1.48 3.39
CA ALA A 29 3.96 -2.76 3.58
C ALA A 29 3.02 -3.81 4.18
N HIS A 30 2.11 -3.43 5.10
CA HIS A 30 1.08 -4.34 5.63
C HIS A 30 0.16 -4.84 4.56
N GLN A 31 -0.46 -3.88 3.88
CA GLN A 31 -1.50 -4.15 2.92
C GLN A 31 -0.96 -5.00 1.77
N GLN A 32 0.28 -4.74 1.33
CA GLN A 32 0.92 -5.53 0.28
C GLN A 32 1.19 -6.98 0.68
N VAL A 33 1.54 -7.24 1.95
CA VAL A 33 1.75 -8.63 2.43
C VAL A 33 0.43 -9.37 2.47
N GLU A 34 -0.62 -8.73 2.97
CA GLU A 34 -1.95 -9.33 3.09
C GLU A 34 -2.57 -9.61 1.71
N THR A 35 -2.53 -8.66 0.78
CA THR A 35 -3.06 -8.87 -0.57
C THR A 35 -2.30 -9.93 -1.33
N SER A 36 -0.97 -9.91 -1.28
CA SER A 36 -0.14 -10.95 -1.89
C SER A 36 -0.42 -12.32 -1.27
N PHE A 37 -0.71 -12.37 0.03
CA PHE A 37 -1.06 -13.60 0.75
C PHE A 37 -2.31 -14.25 0.19
N ILE A 38 -3.37 -13.47 0.11
CA ILE A 38 -4.64 -13.91 -0.45
C ILE A 38 -4.49 -14.34 -1.92
N GLU A 39 -3.76 -13.57 -2.73
CA GLU A 39 -3.56 -13.88 -4.16
C GLU A 39 -2.85 -15.23 -4.39
N GLU A 40 -1.87 -15.60 -3.55
CA GLU A 40 -1.23 -16.92 -3.68
C GLU A 40 -2.13 -18.06 -3.20
N LEU A 41 -2.96 -17.85 -2.17
CA LEU A 41 -3.97 -18.84 -1.76
C LEU A 41 -4.90 -19.16 -2.93
N ASP A 42 -5.45 -18.13 -3.57
CA ASP A 42 -6.34 -18.27 -4.74
C ASP A 42 -5.63 -18.95 -5.93
N THR A 43 -4.38 -18.55 -6.17
CA THR A 43 -3.54 -19.14 -7.22
C THR A 43 -3.28 -20.62 -6.94
N TYR A 44 -3.02 -20.98 -5.68
CA TYR A 44 -2.81 -22.36 -5.27
C TYR A 44 -4.10 -23.18 -5.39
N SER A 45 -5.24 -22.67 -4.92
CA SER A 45 -6.57 -23.27 -5.11
C SER A 45 -6.83 -23.60 -6.59
N SER A 46 -6.54 -22.65 -7.48
CA SER A 46 -6.70 -22.81 -8.93
C SER A 46 -5.77 -23.89 -9.52
N ARG A 47 -4.52 -23.97 -9.05
CA ARG A 47 -3.58 -25.02 -9.49
C ARG A 47 -4.01 -26.41 -9.03
N VAL A 48 -4.53 -26.52 -7.81
CA VAL A 48 -5.13 -27.77 -7.30
C VAL A 48 -6.32 -28.16 -8.16
N ALA A 49 -7.15 -27.22 -8.60
CA ALA A 49 -8.27 -27.51 -9.51
C ALA A 49 -7.80 -28.08 -10.85
N ILE A 50 -6.79 -27.45 -11.46
CA ILE A 50 -6.19 -27.91 -12.71
C ILE A 50 -5.57 -29.30 -12.53
N ARG A 51 -4.88 -29.53 -11.41
CA ARG A 51 -4.29 -30.83 -11.08
C ARG A 51 -5.36 -31.91 -10.94
N ALA A 52 -6.40 -31.64 -10.16
CA ALA A 52 -7.50 -32.57 -9.95
C ALA A 52 -8.22 -32.90 -11.27
N ASN A 53 -8.46 -31.90 -12.13
CA ASN A 53 -9.02 -32.13 -13.46
C ASN A 53 -8.10 -33.00 -14.32
N LYS A 54 -6.78 -32.74 -14.33
CA LYS A 54 -5.81 -33.54 -15.10
C LYS A 54 -5.78 -35.00 -14.64
N VAL A 55 -5.85 -35.26 -13.34
CA VAL A 55 -5.92 -36.62 -12.78
C VAL A 55 -7.21 -37.30 -13.22
N ALA A 56 -8.35 -36.62 -13.11
CA ALA A 56 -9.64 -37.14 -13.55
C ALA A 56 -9.67 -37.45 -15.06
N THR A 57 -9.15 -36.55 -15.90
CA THR A 57 -9.05 -36.77 -17.35
C THR A 57 -8.19 -37.97 -17.69
N GLN A 58 -7.03 -38.15 -17.05
CA GLN A 58 -6.21 -39.35 -17.28
C GLN A 58 -6.92 -40.65 -16.89
N GLY A 59 -7.70 -40.64 -15.81
CA GLY A 59 -8.55 -41.78 -15.44
C GLY A 59 -9.58 -42.10 -16.53
N LYS A 60 -10.25 -41.08 -17.08
CA LYS A 60 -11.20 -41.25 -18.20
C LYS A 60 -10.52 -41.79 -19.46
N ASP A 61 -9.36 -41.25 -19.82
CA ASP A 61 -8.61 -41.67 -21.02
C ASP A 61 -8.21 -43.14 -20.93
N ALA A 62 -7.72 -43.57 -19.76
CA ALA A 62 -7.38 -44.97 -19.53
C ALA A 62 -8.59 -45.91 -19.61
N LEU A 63 -9.73 -45.51 -19.01
CA LEU A 63 -10.97 -46.27 -19.14
C LEU A 63 -11.45 -46.37 -20.58
N GLN A 64 -11.32 -45.30 -21.38
CA GLN A 64 -11.66 -45.33 -22.80
C GLN A 64 -10.72 -46.23 -23.61
N GLU A 65 -9.45 -46.31 -23.24
CA GLU A 65 -8.50 -47.25 -23.85
C GLU A 65 -8.87 -48.70 -23.55
N LEU A 66 -9.19 -49.01 -22.29
CA LEU A 66 -9.62 -50.33 -21.84
C LEU A 66 -10.92 -50.80 -22.49
N GLU A 67 -11.91 -49.92 -22.64
CA GLU A 67 -13.19 -50.24 -23.31
C GLU A 67 -13.03 -50.51 -24.82
N ARG A 68 -11.89 -50.16 -25.43
CA ARG A 68 -11.58 -50.51 -26.83
C ARG A 68 -10.94 -51.89 -26.97
N TRP A 69 -10.53 -52.52 -25.87
CA TRP A 69 -9.89 -53.82 -25.89
C TRP A 69 -10.84 -54.90 -26.42
N GLN A 70 -10.30 -55.88 -27.15
CA GLN A 70 -11.06 -56.98 -27.74
C GLN A 70 -10.43 -58.32 -27.34
N GLY A 71 -11.26 -59.25 -26.89
CA GLY A 71 -10.85 -60.61 -26.53
C GLY A 71 -11.70 -61.21 -25.41
N ALA A 72 -11.22 -62.32 -24.84
CA ALA A 72 -11.87 -62.95 -23.69
C ALA A 72 -11.49 -62.25 -22.37
N ALA A 73 -12.49 -61.78 -21.63
CA ALA A 73 -12.30 -61.17 -20.32
C ALA A 73 -11.49 -62.08 -19.39
N CYS A 74 -10.64 -61.47 -18.57
CA CYS A 74 -9.71 -62.12 -17.64
C CYS A 74 -8.76 -63.17 -18.23
N SER A 75 -8.55 -63.19 -19.55
CA SER A 75 -7.45 -63.94 -20.17
C SER A 75 -6.09 -63.32 -19.86
N GLU A 76 -5.00 -64.08 -20.03
CA GLU A 76 -3.63 -63.56 -19.89
C GLU A 76 -3.35 -62.31 -20.75
N ALA A 77 -3.91 -62.28 -21.97
CA ALA A 77 -3.80 -61.12 -22.86
C ALA A 77 -4.53 -59.89 -22.30
N HIS A 78 -5.68 -60.10 -21.66
CA HIS A 78 -6.45 -59.05 -21.01
C HIS A 78 -5.74 -58.49 -19.77
N LEU A 79 -5.26 -59.37 -18.89
CA LEU A 79 -4.49 -59.00 -17.69
C LEU A 79 -3.24 -58.19 -18.06
N MET A 80 -2.56 -58.59 -19.13
CA MET A 80 -1.39 -57.87 -19.64
C MET A 80 -1.75 -56.48 -20.17
N GLU A 81 -2.91 -56.31 -20.81
CA GLU A 81 -3.39 -54.99 -21.22
C GLU A 81 -3.70 -54.09 -20.02
N MET A 82 -4.43 -54.61 -19.03
CA MET A 82 -4.73 -53.87 -17.80
C MET A 82 -3.45 -53.43 -17.07
N ARG A 83 -2.44 -54.30 -17.00
CA ARG A 83 -1.11 -53.97 -16.47
C ARG A 83 -0.40 -52.90 -17.28
N ARG A 84 -0.48 -52.94 -18.62
CA ARG A 84 0.09 -51.90 -19.49
C ARG A 84 -0.56 -50.56 -19.24
N VAL A 85 -1.88 -50.50 -19.11
CA VAL A 85 -2.62 -49.26 -18.84
C VAL A 85 -2.25 -48.71 -17.47
N SER A 86 -2.25 -49.53 -16.41
CA SER A 86 -1.80 -49.10 -15.08
C SER A 86 -0.36 -48.58 -15.08
N TYR A 87 0.54 -49.21 -15.85
CA TYR A 87 1.93 -48.75 -15.96
C TYR A 87 2.07 -47.45 -16.78
N SER A 88 1.26 -47.27 -17.82
CA SER A 88 1.39 -46.15 -18.77
C SER A 88 0.76 -44.85 -18.24
N TYR A 89 -0.31 -44.95 -17.45
CA TYR A 89 -1.00 -43.82 -16.88
C TYR A 89 -0.53 -43.54 -15.45
N ARG A 90 0.19 -42.43 -15.28
CA ARG A 90 0.90 -42.07 -14.04
C ARG A 90 0.09 -42.16 -12.74
N TYR A 91 -1.22 -41.89 -12.77
CA TYR A 91 -2.05 -41.82 -11.56
C TYR A 91 -2.85 -43.09 -11.30
N ILE A 92 -2.78 -44.09 -12.18
CA ILE A 92 -3.56 -45.32 -12.07
C ILE A 92 -2.74 -46.37 -11.34
N GLN A 93 -3.18 -46.73 -10.14
CA GLN A 93 -2.51 -47.74 -9.32
C GLN A 93 -3.00 -49.15 -9.61
N GLU A 94 -4.25 -49.28 -10.05
CA GLU A 94 -4.89 -50.56 -10.34
C GLU A 94 -5.99 -50.36 -11.38
N VAL A 95 -6.16 -51.35 -12.24
CA VAL A 95 -7.29 -51.48 -13.16
C VAL A 95 -8.03 -52.76 -12.78
N VAL A 96 -9.33 -52.68 -12.56
CA VAL A 96 -10.21 -53.81 -12.22
C VAL A 96 -11.23 -53.99 -13.33
N TYR A 97 -11.39 -55.22 -13.82
CA TYR A 97 -12.49 -55.60 -14.68
C TYR A 97 -13.65 -56.10 -13.83
N ILE A 98 -14.83 -55.55 -14.11
CA ILE A 98 -16.06 -55.81 -13.37
C ILE A 98 -17.15 -56.32 -14.29
N ASP A 99 -18.00 -57.21 -13.77
CA ASP A 99 -19.25 -57.60 -14.39
C ASP A 99 -20.38 -57.40 -13.37
N ASN A 100 -21.40 -56.61 -13.72
CA ASN A 100 -22.49 -56.23 -12.81
C ASN A 100 -22.02 -55.74 -11.43
N ASN A 101 -20.99 -54.87 -11.41
CA ASN A 101 -20.32 -54.33 -10.21
C ASN A 101 -19.52 -55.35 -9.38
N VAL A 102 -19.39 -56.60 -9.83
CA VAL A 102 -18.59 -57.62 -9.16
C VAL A 102 -17.21 -57.67 -9.82
N PRO A 103 -16.12 -57.42 -9.08
CA PRO A 103 -14.75 -57.64 -9.54
C PRO A 103 -14.57 -59.07 -10.04
N GLN A 104 -13.96 -59.23 -11.21
CA GLN A 104 -13.63 -60.56 -11.75
C GLN A 104 -12.11 -60.78 -11.75
N CYS A 105 -11.35 -59.78 -12.18
CA CYS A 105 -9.90 -59.78 -12.22
C CYS A 105 -9.36 -58.35 -12.26
N SER A 106 -8.06 -58.18 -11.98
CA SER A 106 -7.42 -56.86 -12.03
C SER A 106 -6.03 -56.90 -12.66
N SER A 107 -5.40 -55.72 -12.78
CA SER A 107 -3.99 -55.61 -13.15
C SER A 107 -3.06 -56.26 -12.12
N LEU A 108 -3.53 -56.46 -10.88
CA LEU A 108 -2.74 -56.96 -9.77
C LEU A 108 -2.94 -58.47 -9.56
N GLU A 109 -4.20 -58.94 -9.60
CA GLU A 109 -4.57 -60.33 -9.32
C GLU A 109 -5.32 -60.97 -10.50
N HIS A 110 -5.12 -62.28 -10.69
CA HIS A 110 -5.80 -63.04 -11.75
C HIS A 110 -7.29 -63.24 -11.44
N GLU A 111 -7.63 -63.41 -10.17
CA GLU A 111 -9.00 -63.53 -9.67
C GLU A 111 -9.20 -62.49 -8.56
N SER A 112 -10.19 -61.61 -8.75
CA SER A 112 -10.57 -60.62 -7.75
C SER A 112 -11.59 -61.22 -6.77
N PRO A 113 -11.60 -60.81 -5.49
CA PRO A 113 -12.65 -61.19 -4.55
C PRO A 113 -14.05 -60.80 -5.09
N PRO A 114 -15.09 -61.64 -4.91
CA PRO A 114 -16.44 -61.38 -5.43
C PRO A 114 -17.22 -60.37 -4.56
N ASP A 115 -16.55 -59.31 -4.13
CA ASP A 115 -17.11 -58.26 -3.30
C ASP A 115 -17.68 -57.16 -4.21
N THR A 116 -19.00 -57.10 -4.31
CA THR A 116 -19.67 -56.14 -5.18
C THR A 116 -19.34 -54.69 -4.77
N PHE A 117 -18.90 -53.88 -5.73
CA PHE A 117 -18.77 -52.44 -5.53
C PHE A 117 -20.12 -51.86 -5.07
N PRO A 118 -20.14 -50.99 -4.04
CA PRO A 118 -21.35 -50.31 -3.63
C PRO A 118 -21.87 -49.41 -4.76
N GLU A 119 -23.08 -48.89 -4.62
CA GLU A 119 -23.59 -47.86 -5.53
C GLU A 119 -22.60 -46.68 -5.62
N PRO A 120 -22.36 -46.14 -6.83
CA PRO A 120 -21.44 -45.04 -7.00
C PRO A 120 -21.87 -43.83 -6.19
N GLY A 121 -20.93 -43.29 -5.40
CA GLY A 121 -21.16 -42.06 -4.66
C GLY A 121 -21.46 -40.88 -5.59
N LYS A 122 -21.02 -40.96 -6.85
CA LYS A 122 -21.36 -40.00 -7.90
C LYS A 122 -21.33 -40.62 -9.30
N ILE A 123 -22.19 -40.12 -10.18
CA ILE A 123 -22.09 -40.29 -11.63
C ILE A 123 -21.71 -38.94 -12.27
N SER A 124 -20.65 -38.91 -13.06
CA SER A 124 -20.20 -37.76 -13.83
C SER A 124 -21.19 -37.41 -14.93
N LYS A 125 -21.17 -36.17 -15.43
CA LYS A 125 -22.00 -35.74 -16.57
C LYS A 125 -21.74 -36.60 -17.82
N ASP A 126 -20.52 -37.11 -17.96
CA ASP A 126 -20.11 -37.96 -19.08
C ASP A 126 -20.38 -39.46 -18.83
N GLY A 127 -21.15 -39.82 -17.80
CA GLY A 127 -21.56 -41.21 -17.52
C GLY A 127 -20.59 -42.05 -16.69
N TYR A 128 -19.39 -41.54 -16.38
CA TYR A 128 -18.43 -42.23 -15.50
C TYR A 128 -18.93 -42.32 -14.06
N ARG A 129 -18.78 -43.48 -13.46
CA ARG A 129 -19.12 -43.75 -12.06
C ARG A 129 -17.91 -43.51 -11.18
N VAL A 130 -18.10 -42.91 -10.01
CA VAL A 130 -17.02 -42.52 -9.11
C VAL A 130 -17.35 -42.96 -7.69
N TRP A 131 -16.37 -43.58 -7.03
CA TRP A 131 -16.45 -44.04 -5.64
C TRP A 131 -15.27 -43.49 -4.85
N LEU A 132 -15.52 -43.28 -3.54
CA LEU A 132 -14.46 -43.20 -2.54
C LEU A 132 -14.54 -44.50 -1.74
N THR A 133 -13.58 -45.40 -1.92
CA THR A 133 -13.65 -46.77 -1.41
C THR A 133 -12.30 -47.25 -0.92
N SER A 134 -12.29 -48.13 0.07
CA SER A 134 -11.10 -48.88 0.47
C SER A 134 -11.04 -50.28 -0.15
N HIS A 135 -11.98 -50.61 -1.03
CA HIS A 135 -12.05 -51.91 -1.69
C HIS A 135 -10.91 -52.07 -2.69
N ASN A 136 -10.15 -53.17 -2.60
CA ASN A 136 -9.06 -53.53 -3.52
C ASN A 136 -8.74 -55.02 -3.39
N ASP A 137 -8.06 -55.57 -4.40
CA ASP A 137 -7.71 -56.98 -4.47
C ASP A 137 -6.60 -57.39 -3.47
N LEU A 138 -5.86 -56.42 -2.94
CA LEU A 138 -4.71 -56.67 -2.04
C LEU A 138 -5.09 -56.76 -0.55
N GLY A 139 -6.35 -56.54 -0.18
CA GLY A 139 -6.79 -56.52 1.22
C GLY A 139 -6.21 -55.37 2.05
N ILE A 140 -5.69 -54.32 1.40
CA ILE A 140 -5.07 -53.17 2.07
C ILE A 140 -6.15 -52.18 2.47
N ILE A 141 -6.21 -51.77 3.73
CA ILE A 141 -7.17 -50.74 4.16
C ILE A 141 -6.62 -49.36 3.82
N ARG A 142 -6.89 -48.90 2.59
CA ARG A 142 -6.53 -47.56 2.11
C ARG A 142 -7.64 -46.99 1.24
N TYR A 143 -8.12 -45.78 1.55
CA TYR A 143 -9.13 -45.12 0.73
C TYR A 143 -8.53 -44.66 -0.60
N MET A 144 -9.22 -45.00 -1.68
CA MET A 144 -8.90 -44.74 -3.07
C MET A 144 -10.07 -44.04 -3.74
N VAL A 145 -9.78 -43.18 -4.71
CA VAL A 145 -10.79 -42.69 -5.65
C VAL A 145 -10.88 -43.71 -6.77
N ALA A 146 -11.99 -44.46 -6.82
CA ALA A 146 -12.27 -45.35 -7.92
C ALA A 146 -13.09 -44.62 -8.97
N MET A 147 -12.75 -44.77 -10.25
CA MET A 147 -13.52 -44.24 -11.38
C MET A 147 -13.77 -45.37 -12.37
N GLY A 148 -14.96 -45.48 -12.93
CA GLY A 148 -15.29 -46.62 -13.77
C GLY A 148 -16.36 -46.38 -14.81
N THR A 149 -16.36 -47.25 -15.80
CA THR A 149 -17.35 -47.39 -16.87
C THR A 149 -18.27 -48.57 -16.54
N ALA A 150 -18.86 -49.25 -17.53
CA ALA A 150 -19.64 -50.45 -17.29
C ALA A 150 -18.75 -51.64 -16.90
N HIS A 151 -17.61 -51.81 -17.58
CA HIS A 151 -16.78 -53.02 -17.46
C HIS A 151 -15.46 -52.81 -16.72
N TYR A 152 -15.00 -51.56 -16.57
CA TYR A 152 -13.71 -51.27 -15.95
C TYR A 152 -13.82 -50.26 -14.83
N VAL A 153 -12.95 -50.41 -13.83
CA VAL A 153 -12.72 -49.47 -12.74
C VAL A 153 -11.22 -49.21 -12.65
N VAL A 154 -10.82 -47.95 -12.53
CA VAL A 154 -9.45 -47.54 -12.25
C VAL A 154 -9.36 -46.99 -10.84
N MET A 155 -8.34 -47.40 -10.10
CA MET A 155 -8.06 -46.92 -8.75
C MET A 155 -7.00 -45.84 -8.78
N ILE A 156 -7.31 -44.70 -8.17
CA ILE A 156 -6.44 -43.52 -8.12
C ILE A 156 -6.23 -43.13 -6.66
N ASP A 157 -4.97 -42.88 -6.32
CA ASP A 157 -4.61 -42.36 -4.99
C ASP A 157 -5.17 -40.94 -4.81
N PRO A 158 -6.02 -40.70 -3.81
CA PRO A 158 -6.63 -39.39 -3.58
C PRO A 158 -5.59 -38.27 -3.44
N ALA A 159 -4.40 -38.57 -2.88
CA ALA A 159 -3.32 -37.59 -2.74
C ALA A 159 -2.84 -37.04 -4.09
N SER A 160 -2.98 -37.80 -5.19
CA SER A 160 -2.58 -37.37 -6.53
C SER A 160 -3.33 -36.13 -7.02
N PHE A 161 -4.55 -35.90 -6.51
CA PHE A 161 -5.40 -34.76 -6.88
C PHE A 161 -4.94 -33.43 -6.26
N ILE A 162 -4.25 -33.47 -5.12
CA ILE A 162 -3.75 -32.30 -4.39
C ILE A 162 -2.21 -32.19 -4.38
N ASP A 163 -1.52 -33.11 -5.04
CA ASP A 163 -0.07 -33.10 -5.24
C ASP A 163 0.37 -31.94 -6.15
N VAL A 164 0.42 -30.74 -5.57
CA VAL A 164 0.82 -29.48 -6.18
C VAL A 164 1.91 -28.86 -5.31
N ILE A 165 3.06 -28.56 -5.90
CA ILE A 165 4.15 -27.88 -5.20
C ILE A 165 3.84 -26.38 -5.16
N PRO A 166 3.75 -25.74 -3.98
CA PRO A 166 3.62 -24.29 -3.90
C PRO A 166 4.92 -23.62 -4.37
N TYR A 167 4.82 -22.56 -5.17
CA TYR A 167 5.99 -21.76 -5.58
C TYR A 167 6.35 -20.68 -4.55
N SER A 168 5.43 -20.37 -3.64
CA SER A 168 5.66 -19.40 -2.59
C SER A 168 6.43 -20.02 -1.42
N SER A 169 6.98 -19.15 -0.57
CA SER A 169 7.55 -19.56 0.71
C SER A 169 6.51 -19.94 1.76
N TRP A 170 5.21 -19.89 1.42
CA TRP A 170 4.13 -20.18 2.34
C TRP A 170 3.79 -21.65 2.27
N GLN A 171 3.63 -22.26 3.45
CA GLN A 171 3.05 -23.59 3.55
C GLN A 171 1.55 -23.41 3.41
N ILE A 172 1.03 -23.76 2.24
CA ILE A 172 -0.39 -23.73 1.92
C ILE A 172 -0.85 -25.18 1.81
N ASP A 173 -1.85 -25.51 2.59
CA ASP A 173 -2.49 -26.81 2.59
C ASP A 173 -3.74 -26.81 1.73
N ALA A 174 -4.13 -27.98 1.24
CA ALA A 174 -5.31 -28.16 0.40
C ALA A 174 -6.08 -29.42 0.77
N ALA A 175 -7.40 -29.33 0.62
CA ALA A 175 -8.32 -30.44 0.74
C ALA A 175 -9.34 -30.39 -0.40
N ILE A 176 -9.80 -31.56 -0.82
CA ILE A 176 -10.92 -31.69 -1.75
C ILE A 176 -12.09 -32.29 -1.01
N ILE A 177 -13.25 -31.64 -1.11
CA ILE A 177 -14.46 -32.02 -0.41
C ILE A 177 -15.59 -32.24 -1.41
N GLY A 178 -16.35 -33.31 -1.22
CA GLY A 178 -17.57 -33.55 -1.98
C GLY A 178 -18.73 -32.68 -1.47
N ASN A 179 -19.40 -31.95 -2.37
CA ASN A 179 -20.45 -30.99 -2.00
C ASN A 179 -21.74 -31.63 -1.46
N ALA A 180 -21.99 -32.93 -1.73
CA ALA A 180 -23.24 -33.58 -1.35
C ALA A 180 -23.32 -33.96 0.14
N HIS A 181 -22.19 -34.35 0.75
CA HIS A 181 -22.16 -34.92 2.10
C HIS A 181 -21.01 -34.37 2.97
N ASN A 182 -20.31 -33.33 2.51
CA ASN A 182 -19.15 -32.74 3.21
C ASN A 182 -18.05 -33.76 3.52
N VAL A 183 -17.93 -34.78 2.67
CA VAL A 183 -16.92 -35.82 2.81
C VAL A 183 -15.60 -35.28 2.29
N VAL A 184 -14.57 -35.33 3.13
CA VAL A 184 -13.19 -35.02 2.75
C VAL A 184 -12.66 -36.18 1.93
N ILE A 185 -12.42 -35.94 0.64
CA ILE A 185 -11.90 -36.93 -0.30
C ILE A 185 -10.38 -37.08 -0.10
N THR A 186 -9.68 -35.96 0.04
CA THR A 186 -8.26 -35.91 0.33
C THR A 186 -7.92 -34.60 1.03
N SER A 187 -6.85 -34.61 1.82
CA SER A 187 -6.37 -33.47 2.59
C SER A 187 -4.86 -33.59 2.74
N SER A 188 -4.11 -32.50 2.56
CA SER A 188 -2.66 -32.47 2.80
C SER A 188 -2.33 -32.47 4.30
N ASP A 189 -3.20 -31.87 5.12
CA ASP A 189 -3.11 -31.82 6.58
C ASP A 189 -4.51 -31.88 7.21
N GLU A 190 -4.61 -31.94 8.54
CA GLU A 190 -5.89 -31.99 9.25
C GLU A 190 -6.71 -30.70 9.06
N ILE A 191 -7.95 -30.87 8.58
CA ILE A 191 -8.91 -29.77 8.44
C ILE A 191 -9.96 -29.83 9.57
N ALA A 192 -10.17 -28.69 10.24
CA ALA A 192 -11.16 -28.57 11.30
C ALA A 192 -12.59 -28.74 10.75
N GLN A 193 -13.27 -29.83 11.06
CA GLN A 193 -14.59 -30.17 10.49
C GLN A 193 -15.64 -29.05 10.62
N GLY A 194 -15.59 -28.25 11.70
CA GLY A 194 -16.51 -27.13 11.92
C GLY A 194 -16.34 -25.95 10.94
N ILE A 195 -15.24 -25.86 10.18
CA ILE A 195 -14.99 -24.79 9.20
C ILE A 195 -15.60 -25.09 7.84
N ILE A 196 -15.68 -26.37 7.45
CA ILE A 196 -16.15 -26.82 6.13
C ILE A 196 -17.55 -26.29 5.84
N THR A 197 -18.47 -26.49 6.78
CA THR A 197 -19.87 -26.05 6.66
C THR A 197 -20.00 -24.51 6.64
N ARG A 198 -19.03 -23.78 7.20
CA ARG A 198 -19.04 -22.31 7.15
C ARG A 198 -18.56 -21.83 5.79
N LEU A 199 -17.46 -22.39 5.29
CA LEU A 199 -16.88 -22.07 4.00
C LEU A 199 -17.88 -22.29 2.85
N GLN A 200 -18.61 -23.41 2.86
CA GLN A 200 -19.63 -23.68 1.83
C GLN A 200 -20.78 -22.67 1.79
N LYS A 201 -21.04 -21.92 2.88
CA LYS A 201 -22.12 -20.92 2.92
C LYS A 201 -21.71 -19.58 2.31
N THR A 202 -20.42 -19.29 2.28
CA THR A 202 -19.85 -18.03 1.79
C THR A 202 -18.74 -18.30 0.77
N PRO A 203 -19.06 -18.94 -0.37
CA PRO A 203 -18.06 -19.22 -1.39
C PRO A 203 -17.47 -17.92 -1.96
N GLY A 204 -16.14 -17.86 -2.05
CA GLY A 204 -15.40 -16.68 -2.50
C GLY A 204 -15.11 -15.64 -1.40
N GLU A 205 -15.51 -15.89 -0.14
CA GLU A 205 -15.04 -15.11 1.00
C GLU A 205 -13.99 -15.88 1.79
N HIS A 206 -12.90 -15.21 2.16
CA HIS A 206 -11.89 -15.76 3.04
C HIS A 206 -12.40 -15.76 4.48
N ILE A 207 -12.29 -16.91 5.16
CA ILE A 207 -12.67 -17.02 6.57
C ILE A 207 -11.39 -17.14 7.39
N GLU A 208 -11.17 -16.21 8.31
CA GLU A 208 -10.13 -16.35 9.33
C GLU A 208 -10.68 -17.07 10.57
N ASN A 209 -9.98 -18.11 11.01
CA ASN A 209 -10.29 -18.80 12.26
C ASN A 209 -8.99 -19.23 12.97
N ASN A 210 -8.81 -18.78 14.21
CA ASN A 210 -7.64 -19.09 15.04
C ASN A 210 -6.27 -18.79 14.39
N GLY A 211 -6.17 -17.71 13.59
CA GLY A 211 -4.94 -17.37 12.89
C GLY A 211 -4.60 -18.31 11.73
N ILE A 212 -5.63 -18.90 11.12
CA ILE A 212 -5.57 -19.62 9.85
C ILE A 212 -6.60 -18.96 8.94
N ILE A 213 -6.18 -18.58 7.74
CA ILE A 213 -7.07 -18.11 6.69
C ILE A 213 -7.42 -19.31 5.82
N TYR A 214 -8.71 -19.49 5.59
CA TYR A 214 -9.26 -20.51 4.72
C TYR A 214 -9.87 -19.85 3.49
N ASP A 215 -9.64 -20.46 2.33
CA ASP A 215 -10.28 -20.15 1.06
C ASP A 215 -11.03 -21.39 0.56
N ILE A 216 -12.11 -21.16 -0.18
CA ILE A 216 -12.90 -22.21 -0.82
C ILE A 216 -13.17 -21.84 -2.28
N LEU A 217 -12.71 -22.72 -3.16
CA LEU A 217 -12.94 -22.65 -4.59
C LEU A 217 -13.92 -23.76 -5.02
N PRO A 218 -15.20 -23.44 -5.28
CA PRO A 218 -16.15 -24.40 -5.82
C PRO A 218 -15.75 -24.82 -7.24
N PHE A 219 -15.77 -26.13 -7.50
CA PHE A 219 -15.52 -26.69 -8.82
C PHE A 219 -16.75 -27.47 -9.31
N PRO A 220 -17.76 -26.77 -9.88
CA PRO A 220 -19.07 -27.34 -10.15
C PRO A 220 -19.07 -28.45 -11.20
N GLU A 221 -18.09 -28.45 -12.12
CA GLU A 221 -17.93 -29.51 -13.12
C GLU A 221 -17.75 -30.88 -12.47
N MET A 222 -16.94 -30.95 -11.40
CA MET A 222 -16.75 -32.16 -10.60
C MET A 222 -17.61 -32.21 -9.34
N ASN A 223 -18.52 -31.25 -9.11
CA ASN A 223 -19.33 -31.15 -7.88
C ASN A 223 -18.50 -31.32 -6.59
N ILE A 224 -17.28 -30.77 -6.61
CA ILE A 224 -16.37 -30.72 -5.48
C ILE A 224 -16.13 -29.27 -5.10
N SER A 225 -15.59 -29.06 -3.91
CA SER A 225 -14.99 -27.80 -3.52
C SER A 225 -13.56 -28.06 -3.07
N ILE A 226 -12.66 -27.17 -3.48
CA ILE A 226 -11.28 -27.18 -3.06
C ILE A 226 -11.18 -26.19 -1.93
N ILE A 227 -10.67 -26.63 -0.79
CA ILE A 227 -10.40 -25.76 0.35
C ILE A 227 -8.91 -25.64 0.48
N THR A 228 -8.40 -24.42 0.56
CA THR A 228 -6.99 -24.16 0.86
C THR A 228 -6.88 -23.36 2.14
N TRP A 229 -5.79 -23.55 2.88
CA TRP A 229 -5.57 -22.79 4.11
C TRP A 229 -4.10 -22.61 4.42
N ALA A 230 -3.81 -21.54 5.16
CA ALA A 230 -2.47 -21.26 5.66
C ALA A 230 -2.52 -20.40 6.94
N SER A 231 -1.50 -20.54 7.78
CA SER A 231 -1.42 -19.78 9.03
C SER A 231 -1.01 -18.32 8.80
N THR A 232 -1.72 -17.40 9.45
CA THR A 232 -1.42 -15.97 9.48
C THR A 232 -0.09 -15.65 10.17
N LYS A 233 0.46 -16.58 10.97
CA LYS A 233 1.82 -16.42 11.53
C LYS A 233 2.88 -16.27 10.43
N MET A 234 2.63 -16.83 9.24
CA MET A 234 3.54 -16.69 8.10
C MET A 234 3.53 -15.27 7.50
N LEU A 235 2.42 -14.53 7.63
CA LEU A 235 2.34 -13.10 7.26
C LEU A 235 3.38 -12.28 8.02
N GLN A 236 3.60 -12.56 9.30
CA GLN A 236 4.64 -11.89 10.10
C GLN A 236 6.05 -12.14 9.58
N LYS A 237 6.31 -13.30 8.97
CA LYS A 237 7.61 -13.59 8.36
C LYS A 237 7.81 -12.82 7.05
N GLY A 238 6.75 -12.69 6.24
CA GLY A 238 6.75 -11.88 5.02
C GLY A 238 6.85 -10.38 5.26
N TRP A 239 6.29 -9.90 6.38
CA TRP A 239 6.32 -8.50 6.83
C TRP A 239 7.71 -7.87 6.81
N HIS A 240 8.71 -8.55 7.36
CA HIS A 240 10.06 -8.01 7.45
C HIS A 240 10.66 -7.68 6.09
N ARG A 241 10.38 -8.50 5.06
CA ARG A 241 10.86 -8.28 3.70
C ARG A 241 10.21 -7.04 3.07
N GLN A 242 8.90 -6.84 3.26
CA GLN A 242 8.22 -5.66 2.73
C GLN A 242 8.60 -4.38 3.46
N VAL A 243 8.74 -4.43 4.80
CA VAL A 243 9.24 -3.28 5.57
C VAL A 243 10.63 -2.86 5.10
N PHE A 244 11.52 -3.82 4.79
CA PHE A 244 12.84 -3.52 4.27
C PHE A 244 12.81 -2.76 2.92
N ILE A 245 11.76 -2.95 2.11
CA ILE A 245 11.58 -2.27 0.82
C ILE A 245 10.94 -0.88 1.02
N TRP A 246 9.87 -0.80 1.81
CA TRP A 246 9.06 0.42 1.94
C TRP A 246 9.60 1.43 2.94
N LEU A 247 10.21 0.99 4.04
CA LEU A 247 10.70 1.89 5.08
C LEU A 247 11.80 2.84 4.60
N PRO A 248 12.80 2.42 3.80
CA PRO A 248 13.78 3.33 3.21
C PRO A 248 13.12 4.38 2.30
N LEU A 249 12.11 3.99 1.52
CA LEU A 249 11.38 4.89 0.64
C LEU A 249 10.64 5.97 1.45
N GLY A 250 9.93 5.57 2.51
CA GLY A 250 9.28 6.49 3.43
C GLY A 250 10.25 7.45 4.12
N LEU A 251 11.43 6.96 4.53
CA LEU A 251 12.48 7.80 5.10
C LEU A 251 13.03 8.82 4.12
N VAL A 252 13.32 8.42 2.88
CA VAL A 252 13.82 9.34 1.84
C VAL A 252 12.78 10.42 1.52
N ILE A 253 11.52 10.04 1.33
CA ILE A 253 10.42 10.99 1.08
C ILE A 253 10.25 11.94 2.26
N GLY A 254 10.28 11.42 3.49
CA GLY A 254 10.19 12.23 4.71
C GLY A 254 11.35 13.22 4.86
N LEU A 255 12.58 12.81 4.57
CA LEU A 255 13.76 13.68 4.60
C LEU A 255 13.69 14.78 3.53
N LEU A 256 13.24 14.46 2.32
CA LEU A 256 13.05 15.45 1.25
C LEU A 256 11.95 16.45 1.60
N ALA A 257 10.82 16.00 2.16
CA ALA A 257 9.74 16.86 2.63
C ALA A 257 10.22 17.80 3.76
N ALA A 258 10.94 17.25 4.75
CA ALA A 258 11.54 18.05 5.82
C ALA A 258 12.54 19.09 5.27
N MET A 259 13.41 18.70 4.33
CA MET A 259 14.34 19.61 3.67
C MET A 259 13.61 20.74 2.92
N PHE A 260 12.53 20.41 2.21
CA PHE A 260 11.70 21.38 1.49
C PHE A 260 11.02 22.37 2.44
N VAL A 261 10.41 21.88 3.52
CA VAL A 261 9.81 22.70 4.58
C VAL A 261 10.87 23.62 5.21
N LEU A 262 12.04 23.10 5.55
CA LEU A 262 13.14 23.91 6.08
C LEU A 262 13.59 24.99 5.10
N ARG A 263 13.63 24.70 3.80
CA ARG A 263 13.99 25.67 2.75
C ARG A 263 12.97 26.80 2.66
N ILE A 264 11.67 26.49 2.73
CA ILE A 264 10.60 27.48 2.75
C ILE A 264 10.68 28.35 4.02
N LEU A 265 10.83 27.74 5.19
CA LEU A 265 10.93 28.46 6.46
C LEU A 265 12.13 29.41 6.48
N ARG A 266 13.29 28.96 5.99
CA ARG A 266 14.48 29.82 5.83
C ARG A 266 14.25 30.98 4.87
N ARG A 267 13.47 30.79 3.80
CA ARG A 267 13.14 31.85 2.83
C ARG A 267 12.23 32.91 3.44
N ILE A 268 11.19 32.50 4.18
CA ILE A 268 10.24 33.42 4.83
C ILE A 268 10.93 34.25 5.93
N GLN A 269 11.92 33.68 6.62
CA GLN A 269 12.70 34.41 7.64
C GLN A 269 13.83 35.28 7.07
N SER A 270 13.91 35.48 5.75
CA SER A 270 14.93 36.33 5.13
C SER A 270 14.83 37.77 5.66
N PRO A 271 15.91 38.36 6.20
CA PRO A 271 15.93 39.74 6.70
C PRO A 271 15.46 40.75 5.66
N HIS A 272 15.74 40.51 4.38
CA HIS A 272 15.29 41.32 3.25
C HIS A 272 13.76 41.44 3.18
N HIS A 273 13.05 40.30 3.15
CA HIS A 273 11.59 40.30 3.05
C HIS A 273 10.96 40.96 4.28
N ARG A 274 11.52 40.73 5.47
CA ARG A 274 11.05 41.40 6.70
C ARG A 274 11.16 42.93 6.62
N LEU A 275 12.24 43.46 6.04
CA LEU A 275 12.43 44.91 5.88
C LEU A 275 11.51 45.46 4.78
N GLN A 276 11.36 44.74 3.68
CA GLN A 276 10.45 45.11 2.60
C GLN A 276 9.00 45.18 3.11
N ASP A 277 8.52 44.13 3.80
CA ASP A 277 7.17 44.07 4.38
C ASP A 277 6.95 45.23 5.37
N ALA A 278 7.96 45.56 6.19
CA ALA A 278 7.85 46.66 7.15
C ALA A 278 7.77 48.05 6.49
N ILE A 279 8.44 48.24 5.35
CA ILE A 279 8.32 49.46 4.55
C ILE A 279 6.93 49.55 3.90
N GLU A 280 6.46 48.44 3.30
CA GLU A 280 5.15 48.39 2.62
C GLU A 280 3.98 48.58 3.60
N ASN A 281 4.06 47.99 4.80
CA ASN A 281 3.04 48.10 5.84
C ASN A 281 3.13 49.38 6.68
N ARG A 282 4.12 50.25 6.42
CA ARG A 282 4.44 51.45 7.24
C ARG A 282 4.69 51.14 8.73
N ASP A 283 5.31 49.99 9.02
CA ASP A 283 5.68 49.59 10.38
C ASP A 283 6.88 50.41 10.91
N ILE A 284 7.62 51.08 10.02
CA ILE A 284 8.73 51.97 10.35
C ILE A 284 8.18 53.38 10.58
N CYS A 285 8.40 53.93 11.77
CA CYS A 285 7.99 55.29 12.12
C CYS A 285 9.17 56.26 12.12
N VAL A 286 8.85 57.55 12.17
CA VAL A 286 9.83 58.65 12.19
C VAL A 286 9.81 59.34 13.54
N HIS A 287 10.98 59.47 14.16
CA HIS A 287 11.18 60.31 15.34
C HIS A 287 11.94 61.58 14.96
N TYR A 288 11.61 62.69 15.61
CA TYR A 288 12.19 64.00 15.30
C TYR A 288 13.15 64.44 16.39
N GLN A 289 14.43 64.59 16.06
CA GLN A 289 15.46 65.07 16.99
C GLN A 289 15.66 66.59 16.83
N PRO A 290 15.38 67.41 17.86
CA PRO A 290 15.47 68.87 17.74
C PRO A 290 16.87 69.37 17.40
N ILE A 291 16.95 70.34 16.48
CA ILE A 291 18.16 71.08 16.12
C ILE A 291 18.09 72.46 16.80
N VAL A 292 19.07 72.78 17.63
CA VAL A 292 19.08 74.00 18.45
C VAL A 292 20.14 74.98 17.94
N SER A 293 19.75 76.23 17.72
CA SER A 293 20.67 77.31 17.38
C SER A 293 21.56 77.66 18.57
N LEU A 294 22.87 77.59 18.38
CA LEU A 294 23.85 77.94 19.42
C LEU A 294 23.83 79.44 19.76
N ALA A 295 23.42 80.29 18.83
CA ALA A 295 23.45 81.75 19.02
C ALA A 295 22.34 82.25 19.95
N ASN A 296 21.19 81.58 20.00
CA ASN A 296 20.02 82.07 20.75
C ASN A 296 19.26 80.97 21.52
N GLY A 297 19.75 79.72 21.49
CA GLY A 297 19.15 78.58 22.20
C GLY A 297 17.79 78.15 21.67
N LYS A 298 17.32 78.69 20.54
CA LYS A 298 16.01 78.35 19.98
C LYS A 298 16.10 77.12 19.10
N ILE A 299 15.03 76.31 19.10
CA ILE A 299 14.85 75.22 18.14
C ILE A 299 14.65 75.86 16.76
N VAL A 300 15.48 75.44 15.80
CA VAL A 300 15.45 75.92 14.40
C VAL A 300 14.95 74.85 13.44
N GLY A 301 14.80 73.62 13.91
CA GLY A 301 14.31 72.50 13.10
C GLY A 301 14.42 71.18 13.85
N ALA A 302 14.24 70.07 13.13
CA ALA A 302 14.48 68.74 13.66
C ALA A 302 15.01 67.79 12.57
N GLU A 303 15.76 66.77 12.97
CA GLU A 303 16.19 65.69 12.09
C GLU A 303 15.22 64.51 12.17
N ALA A 304 14.74 64.06 11.02
CA ALA A 304 13.85 62.91 10.88
C ALA A 304 14.65 61.61 10.90
N LEU A 305 14.44 60.79 11.93
CA LEU A 305 15.18 59.56 12.15
C LEU A 305 14.24 58.34 12.14
N ALA A 306 14.52 57.39 11.26
CA ALA A 306 13.76 56.16 11.17
C ALA A 306 13.89 55.32 12.46
N ARG A 307 12.77 54.75 12.91
CA ARG A 307 12.68 53.86 14.06
C ARG A 307 11.79 52.69 13.70
N TRP A 308 12.28 51.47 13.93
CA TRP A 308 11.52 50.27 13.62
C TRP A 308 11.11 49.55 14.91
N PRO A 309 9.89 49.80 15.42
CA PRO A 309 9.38 49.12 16.60
C PRO A 309 9.23 47.62 16.32
N GLN A 310 9.60 46.82 17.29
CA GLN A 310 9.44 45.38 17.26
C GLN A 310 8.20 44.96 18.05
N THR A 311 7.64 43.81 17.69
CA THR A 311 6.42 43.26 18.31
C THR A 311 6.57 42.89 19.80
N ASP A 312 7.79 42.86 20.32
CA ASP A 312 8.12 42.64 21.73
C ASP A 312 8.26 43.95 22.54
N GLY A 313 8.00 45.11 21.91
CA GLY A 313 8.12 46.43 22.52
C GLY A 313 9.53 47.03 22.48
N SER A 314 10.51 46.30 21.93
CA SER A 314 11.85 46.83 21.69
C SER A 314 11.91 47.62 20.37
N TRP A 315 13.02 48.32 20.15
CA TRP A 315 13.29 49.05 18.90
C TRP A 315 14.47 48.40 18.20
N LEU A 316 14.33 48.12 16.91
CA LEU A 316 15.47 47.68 16.10
C LEU A 316 16.34 48.89 15.78
N SER A 317 17.63 48.81 16.11
CA SER A 317 18.58 49.91 15.88
C SER A 317 18.66 50.26 14.39
N PRO A 318 18.67 51.56 14.02
CA PRO A 318 18.99 52.02 12.67
C PRO A 318 20.27 51.40 12.12
N ASP A 319 21.29 51.19 12.97
CA ASP A 319 22.56 50.57 12.59
C ASP A 319 22.40 49.12 12.10
N SER A 320 21.29 48.46 12.43
CA SER A 320 21.01 47.08 12.03
C SER A 320 20.24 46.99 10.71
N PHE A 321 19.28 47.89 10.46
CA PHE A 321 18.41 47.80 9.28
C PHE A 321 18.78 48.76 8.15
N ILE A 322 19.49 49.86 8.42
CA ILE A 322 19.98 50.76 7.36
C ILE A 322 20.99 50.04 6.46
N PRO A 323 22.04 49.35 6.96
CA PRO A 323 22.95 48.61 6.09
C PRO A 323 22.26 47.51 5.29
N LEU A 324 21.21 46.91 5.86
CA LEU A 324 20.40 45.92 5.17
C LEU A 324 19.61 46.55 4.01
N ALA A 325 19.03 47.74 4.22
CA ALA A 325 18.35 48.48 3.17
C ALA A 325 19.29 48.77 1.99
N GLN A 326 20.52 49.17 2.30
CA GLN A 326 21.57 49.47 1.32
C GLN A 326 21.96 48.26 0.48
N GLN A 327 22.26 47.14 1.16
CA GLN A 327 22.70 45.91 0.49
C GLN A 327 21.62 45.26 -0.36
N THR A 328 20.35 45.54 -0.06
CA THR A 328 19.21 44.90 -0.72
C THR A 328 18.45 45.81 -1.68
N GLY A 329 18.88 47.05 -1.85
CA GLY A 329 18.24 48.02 -2.75
C GLY A 329 16.92 48.60 -2.21
N LEU A 330 16.65 48.47 -0.91
CA LEU A 330 15.46 49.00 -0.25
C LEU A 330 15.63 50.44 0.27
N SER A 331 16.79 51.07 0.04
CA SER A 331 17.06 52.45 0.47
C SER A 331 16.10 53.49 -0.12
N GLU A 332 15.76 53.39 -1.42
CA GLU A 332 14.81 54.30 -2.06
C GLU A 332 13.38 54.13 -1.47
N PRO A 333 12.79 52.91 -1.41
CA PRO A 333 11.50 52.70 -0.74
C PRO A 333 11.46 53.21 0.70
N LEU A 334 12.50 52.94 1.50
CA LEU A 334 12.60 53.42 2.89
C LEU A 334 12.60 54.95 2.95
N THR A 335 13.37 55.58 2.06
CA THR A 335 13.46 57.05 2.00
C THR A 335 12.12 57.68 1.60
N LEU A 336 11.43 57.11 0.62
CA LEU A 336 10.10 57.57 0.20
C LEU A 336 9.07 57.46 1.34
N LEU A 337 9.14 56.40 2.14
CA LEU A 337 8.32 56.25 3.34
C LEU A 337 8.61 57.37 4.35
N ILE A 338 9.89 57.60 4.69
CA ILE A 338 10.30 58.64 5.64
C ILE A 338 9.84 60.03 5.18
N ILE A 339 9.97 60.35 3.89
CA ILE A 339 9.49 61.62 3.32
C ILE A 339 7.98 61.74 3.51
N ARG A 340 7.20 60.71 3.14
CA ARG A 340 5.74 60.73 3.31
C ARG A 340 5.35 60.95 4.78
N SER A 341 5.94 60.19 5.70
CA SER A 341 5.69 60.35 7.13
C SER A 341 6.07 61.74 7.64
N ALA A 342 7.19 62.32 7.19
CA ALA A 342 7.58 63.67 7.59
C ALA A 342 6.57 64.75 7.16
N PHE A 343 6.02 64.64 5.95
CA PHE A 343 4.97 65.55 5.49
C PHE A 343 3.65 65.30 6.23
N GLU A 344 3.27 64.05 6.47
CA GLU A 344 2.05 63.68 7.21
C GLU A 344 2.11 64.15 8.67
N ASP A 345 3.27 64.01 9.35
CA ASP A 345 3.44 64.35 10.76
C ASP A 345 3.62 65.86 10.99
N MET A 346 4.42 66.53 10.14
CA MET A 346 4.92 67.89 10.42
C MET A 346 4.48 68.93 9.39
N GLY A 347 3.82 68.55 8.28
CA GLY A 347 3.49 69.44 7.17
C GLY A 347 2.68 70.67 7.59
N ASP A 348 1.60 70.49 8.35
CA ASP A 348 0.75 71.57 8.85
C ASP A 348 1.50 72.52 9.77
N TRP A 349 2.35 71.97 10.62
CA TRP A 349 3.10 72.74 11.60
C TRP A 349 4.20 73.57 10.96
N LEU A 350 4.91 73.03 9.97
CA LEU A 350 5.92 73.76 9.21
C LEU A 350 5.31 74.90 8.40
N ARG A 351 4.09 74.75 7.89
CA ARG A 351 3.36 75.84 7.21
C ARG A 351 3.12 77.04 8.15
N GLN A 352 2.83 76.77 9.42
CA GLN A 352 2.62 77.82 10.43
C GLN A 352 3.94 78.39 10.98
N HIS A 353 5.05 77.68 10.79
CA HIS A 353 6.36 78.04 11.33
C HIS A 353 7.44 78.02 10.22
N PRO A 354 7.40 78.96 9.26
CA PRO A 354 8.30 78.96 8.09
C PRO A 354 9.79 79.10 8.45
N GLN A 355 10.10 79.54 9.67
CA GLN A 355 11.45 79.59 10.22
C GLN A 355 12.00 78.23 10.67
N GLN A 356 11.19 77.17 10.66
CA GLN A 356 11.58 75.82 11.08
C GLN A 356 11.69 74.88 9.87
N HIS A 357 12.55 73.88 9.98
CA HIS A 357 12.78 72.91 8.91
C HIS A 357 12.91 71.49 9.46
N ILE A 358 12.63 70.49 8.61
CA ILE A 358 12.91 69.08 8.90
C ILE A 358 14.03 68.62 7.97
N SER A 359 15.09 68.06 8.56
CA SER A 359 16.20 67.45 7.84
C SER A 359 15.94 65.96 7.65
N ILE A 360 16.06 65.45 6.42
CA ILE A 360 15.92 64.03 6.09
C ILE A 360 17.26 63.55 5.51
N ASN A 361 17.82 62.49 6.08
CA ASN A 361 19.04 61.89 5.56
C ASN A 361 18.76 61.12 4.28
N LEU A 362 19.58 61.38 3.26
CA LEU A 362 19.51 60.71 1.97
C LEU A 362 20.82 59.96 1.72
N GLU A 363 20.72 58.73 1.28
CA GLU A 363 21.86 57.97 0.80
C GLU A 363 22.28 58.46 -0.60
N SER A 364 23.59 58.41 -0.88
CA SER A 364 24.16 58.84 -2.16
C SER A 364 23.54 58.15 -3.38
N THR A 365 23.20 56.86 -3.26
CA THR A 365 22.58 56.05 -4.32
C THR A 365 21.14 56.49 -4.63
N VAL A 366 20.48 57.12 -3.67
CA VAL A 366 19.10 57.58 -3.78
C VAL A 366 19.02 59.01 -4.34
N LEU A 367 20.10 59.79 -4.28
CA LEU A 367 20.16 61.15 -4.82
C LEU A 367 19.89 61.23 -6.33
N THR A 368 20.17 60.15 -7.08
CA THR A 368 19.89 60.07 -8.52
C THR A 368 18.48 59.59 -8.85
N SER A 369 17.63 59.34 -7.83
CA SER A 369 16.25 58.89 -8.02
C SER A 369 15.38 59.99 -8.61
N GLU A 370 14.71 59.71 -9.73
CA GLU A 370 13.69 60.58 -10.29
C GLU A 370 12.38 60.59 -9.48
N LYS A 371 12.16 59.58 -8.63
CA LYS A 371 10.92 59.42 -7.84
C LYS A 371 10.84 60.40 -6.68
N ILE A 372 11.98 60.76 -6.08
CA ILE A 372 12.00 61.70 -4.95
C ILE A 372 11.52 63.10 -5.36
N PRO A 373 12.07 63.73 -6.42
CA PRO A 373 11.56 65.04 -6.88
C PRO A 373 10.09 65.01 -7.26
N GLN A 374 9.61 63.92 -7.85
CA GLN A 374 8.20 63.73 -8.18
C GLN A 374 7.33 63.69 -6.92
N LEU A 375 7.69 62.85 -5.94
CA LEU A 375 6.99 62.77 -4.66
C LEU A 375 6.97 64.11 -3.93
N LEU A 376 8.10 64.80 -3.85
CA LEU A 376 8.18 66.12 -3.20
C LEU A 376 7.24 67.12 -3.88
N ARG A 377 7.19 67.14 -5.21
CA ARG A 377 6.29 68.02 -5.97
C ARG A 377 4.82 67.68 -5.71
N GLU A 378 4.47 66.40 -5.68
CA GLU A 378 3.12 65.93 -5.35
C GLU A 378 2.70 66.36 -3.94
N MET A 379 3.55 66.10 -2.94
CA MET A 379 3.24 66.40 -1.54
C MET A 379 3.15 67.91 -1.28
N ILE A 380 4.02 68.71 -1.91
CA ILE A 380 3.96 70.17 -1.83
C ILE A 380 2.67 70.70 -2.46
N ASN A 381 2.27 70.18 -3.64
CA ASN A 381 1.04 70.62 -4.32
C ASN A 381 -0.24 70.16 -3.62
N GLN A 382 -0.24 69.00 -2.98
CA GLN A 382 -1.37 68.50 -2.17
C GLN A 382 -1.50 69.25 -0.84
N SER A 383 -0.39 69.77 -0.33
CA SER A 383 -0.32 70.64 0.85
C SER A 383 -0.40 72.13 0.49
N GLY A 384 -0.82 72.45 -0.74
CA GLY A 384 -0.98 73.81 -1.27
C GLY A 384 -2.25 74.50 -0.82
#